data_AF-A0A1Q7U0L8-F1
#
_entry.id   AF-A0A1Q7U0L8-F1
#
_cell.length_a   1.000
_cell.length_b   1.000
_cell.length_c   1.000
_cell.angle_alpha   90.00
_cell.angle_beta   90.00
_cell.angle_gamma   90.00
#
_symmetry.space_group_name_H-M   'P 1'
#
loop_
_entity.id
_entity.type
_entity.pdbx_description
1 polymer ?
#
loop_
_entity_poly.entity_id
_entity_poly.type
_entity_poly.pdbx_seq_one_letter_code
_entity_poly.pdbx_strand_id
1 'polypeptide(L)'
;MQLRRRADRTTEQKDVRHVFVMTGAAPSTSWLDGCVALDDHGFIKTGSELSPDELSAAHWPLARSPHLLETSKPGVFAVGDVRAGNIKRVASAVGEGSIAVSFVHQALQE
;
A
#
# COMPACT_ATOMS: atom_id res chain seq x y z
N MET A 1 -0.17 -30.17 14.63
CA MET A 1 -0.97 -29.27 13.76
C MET A 1 -1.81 -30.09 12.78
N GLN A 2 -3.07 -29.70 12.56
CA GLN A 2 -3.92 -30.29 11.53
C GLN A 2 -3.89 -29.40 10.28
N LEU A 3 -3.50 -29.98 9.15
CA LEU A 3 -3.43 -29.34 7.85
C LEU A 3 -4.60 -29.82 7.00
N ARG A 4 -5.39 -28.90 6.43
CA ARG A 4 -6.44 -29.23 5.48
C ARG A 4 -6.10 -28.69 4.11
N ARG A 5 -5.90 -29.57 3.13
CA ARG A 5 -5.59 -29.16 1.76
C ARG A 5 -6.87 -28.63 1.09
N ARG A 6 -6.80 -27.43 0.49
CA ARG A 6 -7.97 -26.79 -0.15
C ARG A 6 -8.49 -27.57 -1.36
N ALA A 7 -7.60 -28.22 -2.13
CA ALA A 7 -7.93 -28.84 -3.42
C ALA A 7 -8.80 -30.09 -3.30
N ASP A 8 -8.46 -31.01 -2.39
CA ASP A 8 -9.11 -32.32 -2.23
C ASP A 8 -9.79 -32.48 -0.86
N ARG A 9 -9.74 -31.45 0.00
CA ARG A 9 -10.22 -31.43 1.38
C ARG A 9 -9.61 -32.53 2.27
N THR A 10 -8.52 -33.16 1.82
CA THR A 10 -7.80 -34.13 2.63
C THR A 10 -7.19 -33.44 3.84
N THR A 11 -7.14 -34.17 4.93
CA THR A 11 -6.64 -33.67 6.21
C THR A 11 -5.49 -34.54 6.66
N GLU A 12 -4.37 -33.94 7.02
CA GLU A 12 -3.23 -34.63 7.64
C GLU A 12 -2.90 -34.01 8.99
N GLN A 13 -2.33 -34.83 9.86
CA GLN A 13 -1.79 -34.39 11.13
C GLN A 13 -0.26 -34.45 11.07
N LYS A 14 0.40 -33.36 11.44
CA LYS A 14 1.86 -33.28 11.55
C LYS A 14 2.27 -32.87 12.94
N ASP A 15 3.32 -33.51 13.45
CA ASP A 15 3.99 -33.07 14.66
C ASP A 15 4.94 -31.91 14.31
N VAL A 16 4.49 -30.68 14.57
CA VAL A 16 5.23 -29.45 14.31
C VAL A 16 5.09 -28.52 15.50
N ARG A 17 6.21 -27.92 15.91
CA ARG A 17 6.27 -27.01 17.07
C ARG A 17 6.02 -25.55 16.69
N HIS A 18 6.38 -25.15 15.47
CA HIS A 18 6.31 -23.77 15.00
C HIS A 18 5.82 -23.71 13.55
N VAL A 19 5.08 -22.64 13.24
CA VAL A 19 4.45 -22.43 11.94
C VAL A 19 4.60 -20.96 11.59
N PHE A 20 5.11 -20.69 10.39
CA PHE A 20 5.21 -19.35 9.82
C PHE A 20 4.36 -19.31 8.56
N VAL A 21 3.45 -18.34 8.46
CA VAL A 21 2.55 -18.18 7.31
C VAL A 21 3.02 -16.99 6.48
N MET A 22 3.44 -17.26 5.25
CA MET A 22 3.98 -16.24 4.32
C MET A 22 3.22 -16.30 2.99
N THR A 23 1.89 -16.21 3.05
CA THR A 23 1.00 -16.35 1.87
C THR A 23 0.72 -15.03 1.15
N GLY A 24 1.50 -13.98 1.45
CA GLY A 24 1.25 -12.62 0.96
C GLY A 24 0.46 -11.76 1.95
N ALA A 25 0.12 -10.54 1.53
CA ALA A 25 -0.68 -9.60 2.32
C ALA A 25 -1.76 -8.98 1.42
N ALA A 26 -2.93 -8.73 2.00
CA ALA A 26 -4.02 -8.01 1.35
C ALA A 26 -4.17 -6.63 2.03
N PRO A 27 -4.00 -5.51 1.31
CA PRO A 27 -4.14 -4.18 1.88
C PRO A 27 -5.61 -3.88 2.21
N SER A 28 -5.84 -3.07 3.25
CA SER A 28 -7.19 -2.65 3.68
C SER A 28 -7.68 -1.44 2.86
N THR A 29 -7.72 -1.60 1.54
CA THR A 29 -7.93 -0.51 0.56
C THR A 29 -9.17 -0.70 -0.30
N SER A 30 -9.96 -1.76 -0.09
CA SER A 30 -11.16 -2.01 -0.89
C SER A 30 -12.16 -0.86 -0.87
N TRP A 31 -12.21 -0.08 0.22
CA TRP A 31 -13.07 1.10 0.35
C TRP A 31 -12.56 2.33 -0.44
N LEU A 32 -11.32 2.29 -0.93
CA LEU A 32 -10.69 3.34 -1.74
C LEU A 32 -10.79 3.07 -3.23
N ASP A 33 -11.52 2.03 -3.66
CA ASP A 33 -11.69 1.71 -5.06
C ASP A 33 -12.23 2.93 -5.84
N GLY A 34 -11.60 3.24 -6.97
CA GLY A 34 -11.85 4.44 -7.77
C GLY A 34 -11.51 5.79 -7.12
N CYS A 35 -11.07 5.83 -5.86
CA CYS A 35 -10.68 7.07 -5.19
C CYS A 35 -9.22 7.45 -5.44
N VAL A 36 -8.31 6.49 -5.36
CA VAL A 36 -6.87 6.69 -5.59
C VAL A 36 -6.35 5.59 -6.50
N ALA A 37 -5.25 5.85 -7.20
CA ALA A 37 -4.59 4.82 -8.02
C ALA A 37 -4.05 3.70 -7.12
N LEU A 38 -4.42 2.46 -7.45
CA LEU A 38 -3.97 1.24 -6.80
C LEU A 38 -3.14 0.42 -7.80
N ASP A 39 -2.19 -0.39 -7.31
CA ASP A 39 -1.53 -1.40 -8.11
C ASP A 39 -2.42 -2.63 -8.35
N ASP A 40 -1.95 -3.58 -9.15
CA ASP A 40 -2.67 -4.84 -9.47
C ASP A 40 -2.93 -5.73 -8.24
N HIS A 41 -2.31 -5.40 -7.10
CA HIS A 41 -2.47 -6.10 -5.83
C HIS A 41 -3.32 -5.30 -4.82
N GLY A 42 -3.84 -4.14 -5.21
CA GLY A 42 -4.69 -3.26 -4.41
C GLY A 42 -3.93 -2.32 -3.47
N PHE A 43 -2.61 -2.21 -3.55
CA PHE A 43 -1.85 -1.28 -2.71
C PHE A 43 -1.87 0.13 -3.32
N ILE A 44 -1.84 1.16 -2.47
CA ILE A 44 -1.93 2.56 -2.92
C ILE A 44 -0.62 2.96 -3.59
N LYS A 45 -0.69 3.44 -4.83
CA LYS A 45 0.47 3.99 -5.53
C LYS A 45 0.75 5.42 -5.04
N THR A 46 2.01 5.76 -4.85
CA THR A 46 2.44 7.07 -4.33
C THR A 46 3.62 7.65 -5.10
N GLY A 47 3.71 8.97 -5.14
CA GLY A 47 4.89 9.68 -5.64
C GLY A 47 5.32 9.22 -7.03
N SER A 48 6.58 8.82 -7.16
CA SER A 48 7.17 8.38 -8.43
C SER A 48 6.61 7.05 -8.97
N GLU A 49 5.83 6.31 -8.19
CA GLU A 49 5.16 5.09 -8.69
C GLU A 49 3.92 5.40 -9.53
N LEU A 50 3.40 6.64 -9.45
CA LEU A 50 2.28 7.11 -10.27
C LEU A 50 2.76 7.43 -11.69
N SER A 51 2.21 6.74 -12.68
CA SER A 51 2.51 7.02 -14.09
C SER A 51 1.80 8.29 -14.57
N PRO A 52 2.28 8.91 -15.66
CA PRO A 52 1.62 10.08 -16.26
C PRO A 52 0.15 9.81 -16.62
N ASP A 53 -0.16 8.60 -17.11
CA ASP A 53 -1.52 8.21 -17.50
C ASP A 53 -2.45 8.11 -16.28
N GLU A 54 -1.96 7.57 -15.16
CA GLU A 54 -2.72 7.51 -13.91
C GLU A 54 -2.98 8.89 -13.31
N LEU A 55 -1.99 9.79 -13.37
CA LEU A 55 -2.17 11.18 -12.93
C LEU A 55 -3.15 11.93 -13.83
N SER A 56 -3.10 11.69 -15.13
CA SER A 56 -4.07 12.24 -16.08
C SER A 56 -5.49 11.73 -15.80
N ALA A 57 -5.65 10.42 -15.61
CA ALA A 57 -6.93 9.80 -15.28
C ALA A 57 -7.49 10.25 -13.92
N ALA A 58 -6.62 10.52 -12.94
CA ALA A 58 -7.00 11.09 -11.65
C ALA A 58 -7.27 12.61 -11.69
N HIS A 59 -7.15 13.24 -12.86
CA HIS A 59 -7.28 14.68 -13.05
C HIS A 59 -6.36 15.50 -12.11
N TRP A 60 -5.09 15.10 -12.03
CA TRP A 60 -4.11 15.78 -11.21
C TRP A 60 -4.03 17.29 -11.53
N PRO A 61 -4.37 18.20 -10.58
CA PRO A 61 -4.58 19.61 -10.88
C PRO A 61 -3.32 20.47 -10.71
N LEU A 62 -2.26 19.94 -10.10
CA LEU A 62 -1.08 20.71 -9.73
C LEU A 62 0.00 20.62 -10.82
N ALA A 63 0.71 21.73 -11.05
CA ALA A 63 1.82 21.78 -12.02
C ALA A 63 3.03 20.92 -11.61
N ARG A 64 3.18 20.66 -10.30
CA ARG A 64 4.22 19.77 -9.76
C ARG A 64 3.78 18.30 -9.83
N SER A 65 4.75 17.40 -9.83
CA SER A 65 4.50 15.98 -9.58
C SER A 65 4.08 15.73 -8.11
N PRO A 66 3.44 14.59 -7.82
CA PRO A 66 3.13 14.19 -6.45
C PRO A 66 4.40 14.07 -5.59
N HIS A 67 4.32 14.44 -4.31
CA HIS A 67 5.38 14.18 -3.34
C HIS A 67 5.57 12.67 -3.11
N LEU A 68 6.70 12.28 -2.51
CA LEU A 68 7.13 10.88 -2.37
C LEU A 68 6.03 9.92 -1.86
N LEU A 69 5.22 10.36 -0.89
CA LEU A 69 4.18 9.54 -0.25
C LEU A 69 2.77 10.00 -0.62
N GLU A 70 2.65 10.96 -1.53
CA GLU A 70 1.37 11.52 -1.96
C GLU A 70 0.73 10.59 -2.99
N THR A 71 -0.56 10.35 -2.83
CA THR A 71 -1.36 9.50 -3.71
C THR A 71 -1.70 10.24 -5.01
N SER A 72 -2.51 9.62 -5.88
CA SER A 72 -3.08 10.31 -7.03
C SER A 72 -4.08 11.43 -6.67
N LYS A 73 -4.40 11.61 -5.38
CA LYS A 73 -5.15 12.78 -4.88
C LYS A 73 -4.20 13.76 -4.17
N PRO A 74 -4.16 15.04 -4.60
CA PRO A 74 -3.35 16.06 -3.95
C PRO A 74 -3.66 16.20 -2.46
N GLY A 75 -2.61 16.35 -1.65
CA GLY A 75 -2.70 16.49 -0.19
C GLY A 75 -3.08 15.20 0.56
N VAL A 76 -3.32 14.09 -0.14
CA VAL A 76 -3.61 12.79 0.46
C VAL A 76 -2.38 11.91 0.39
N PHE A 77 -1.93 11.39 1.54
CA PHE A 77 -0.70 10.62 1.67
C PHE A 77 -0.98 9.20 2.16
N ALA A 78 -0.18 8.24 1.70
CA ALA A 78 -0.24 6.84 2.15
C ALA A 78 1.14 6.38 2.66
N VAL A 79 1.15 5.71 3.81
CA VAL A 79 2.38 5.28 4.52
C VAL A 79 2.25 3.86 5.05
N GLY A 80 3.38 3.17 5.15
CA GLY A 80 3.46 1.82 5.71
C GLY A 80 2.90 0.75 4.78
N ASP A 81 2.40 -0.33 5.35
CA ASP A 81 2.10 -1.56 4.62
C ASP A 81 0.99 -1.40 3.55
N VAL A 82 0.25 -0.28 3.55
CA VAL A 82 -0.86 -0.03 2.62
C VAL A 82 -0.42 0.45 1.23
N ARG A 83 0.77 1.05 1.10
CA ARG A 83 1.25 1.60 -0.17
C ARG A 83 2.00 0.56 -1.00
N ALA A 84 2.04 0.73 -2.32
CA ALA A 84 2.85 -0.08 -3.21
C ALA A 84 4.35 0.07 -2.87
N GLY A 85 5.16 -0.94 -3.21
CA GLY A 85 6.62 -0.88 -3.03
C GLY A 85 7.14 -0.84 -1.59
N ASN A 86 6.29 -1.06 -0.58
CA ASN A 86 6.70 -1.02 0.82
C ASN A 86 7.49 -2.29 1.24
N ILE A 87 8.38 -2.14 2.24
CA ILE A 87 9.27 -3.21 2.71
C ILE A 87 8.57 -4.13 3.75
N LYS A 88 7.32 -3.85 4.14
CA LYS A 88 6.53 -4.58 5.16
C LYS A 88 7.24 -4.66 6.51
N ARG A 89 7.83 -3.55 6.94
CA ARG A 89 8.58 -3.43 8.20
C ARG A 89 8.09 -2.26 9.03
N VAL A 90 7.88 -2.53 10.32
CA VAL A 90 7.45 -1.52 11.31
C VAL A 90 8.36 -0.28 11.28
N ALA A 91 9.69 -0.44 11.28
CA ALA A 91 10.61 0.68 11.25
C ALA A 91 10.47 1.56 9.99
N SER A 92 10.21 0.94 8.83
CA SER A 92 9.96 1.67 7.58
C SER A 92 8.67 2.46 7.68
N ALA A 93 7.58 1.81 8.14
CA ALA A 93 6.28 2.45 8.30
C ALA A 93 6.34 3.65 9.26
N VAL A 94 7.08 3.53 10.36
CA VAL A 94 7.29 4.64 11.31
C VAL A 94 8.08 5.78 10.66
N GLY A 95 9.14 5.47 9.92
CA GLY A 95 9.92 6.46 9.20
C GLY A 95 9.09 7.21 8.15
N GLU A 96 8.31 6.47 7.35
CA GLU A 96 7.39 7.02 6.35
C GLU A 96 6.34 7.93 6.99
N GLY A 97 5.72 7.50 8.09
CA GLY A 97 4.75 8.31 8.83
C GLY A 97 5.36 9.62 9.35
N SER A 98 6.61 9.59 9.80
CA SER A 98 7.34 10.79 10.25
C SER A 98 7.57 11.77 9.10
N ILE A 99 8.11 11.31 7.96
CA ILE A 99 8.41 12.19 6.83
C ILE A 99 7.15 12.68 6.11
N ALA A 100 6.04 11.94 6.17
CA ALA A 100 4.76 12.35 5.59
C ALA A 100 4.26 13.67 6.20
N VAL A 101 4.52 13.92 7.48
CA VAL A 101 4.14 15.18 8.15
C VAL A 101 4.80 16.38 7.48
N SER A 102 6.09 16.29 7.11
CA SER A 102 6.79 17.36 6.40
C SER A 102 6.15 17.64 5.03
N PHE A 103 5.74 16.59 4.30
CA PHE A 103 5.05 16.77 3.01
C PHE A 103 3.63 17.32 3.18
N VAL A 104 2.91 16.96 4.24
CA VAL A 104 1.62 17.58 4.57
C VAL A 104 1.78 19.07 4.82
N HIS A 105 2.81 19.49 5.58
CA HIS A 105 3.08 20.91 5.77
C HIS A 105 3.42 21.63 4.47
N GLN A 106 4.17 20.99 3.57
CA GLN A 106 4.46 21.55 2.25
C GLN A 106 3.19 21.69 1.41
N ALA A 107 2.33 20.67 1.36
CA ALA A 107 1.08 20.69 0.59
C ALA A 107 0.08 21.72 1.12
N LEU A 108 0.06 22.01 2.43
CA LEU A 108 -0.81 23.03 3.03
C LEU A 108 -0.35 24.47 2.76
N GLN A 109 0.86 24.68 2.24
CA GLN A 109 1.39 26.00 1.88
C GLN A 109 1.12 26.37 0.41
N GLU A 110 0.48 25.48 -0.34
CA GLU A 110 0.12 25.64 -1.77
C GLU A 110 -1.28 26.26 -1.92
#